data_AF-K7S1W9-F1
#
_entry.id   AF-K7S1W9-F1
#
_cell.length_a   1.000
_cell.length_b   1.000
_cell.length_c   1.000
_cell.angle_alpha   90.00
_cell.angle_beta   90.00
_cell.angle_gamma   90.00
#
_symmetry.space_group_name_H-M   'P 1'
#
loop_
_entity.id
_entity.type
_entity.pdbx_description
1 polymer ?
#
loop_
_entity_poly.entity_id
_entity_poly.type
_entity_poly.pdbx_seq_one_letter_code
_entity_poly.pdbx_strand_id
1 'polypeptide(L)' 'RWEKDRNYNYFWVRCAKLICFTLFAIHCAGCFYYLIAARYHDPQNTWIGASLEKNFLHPKIGTRYVTSIYCSITNQTT' A
#
# COMPACT_ATOMS: atom_id res chain seq x y z
N ARG A 1 4.09 -16.96 -20.02
CA ARG A 1 4.05 -18.42 -20.26
C ARG A 1 2.63 -18.97 -20.12
N TRP A 2 1.88 -18.65 -19.05
CA TRP A 2 0.51 -19.10 -18.84
C TRP A 2 -0.59 -18.52 -19.77
N GLU A 3 -0.41 -17.32 -20.35
CA GLU A 3 -1.38 -16.74 -21.32
C GLU A 3 -1.49 -17.54 -22.63
N LYS A 4 -0.53 -18.43 -22.92
CA LYS A 4 -0.46 -19.22 -24.16
C LYS A 4 -1.08 -20.62 -23.98
N ASP A 5 -1.42 -21.03 -22.76
CA ASP A 5 -1.98 -22.34 -22.47
C ASP A 5 -3.49 -22.37 -22.74
N ARG A 6 -3.94 -23.29 -23.62
CA ARG A 6 -5.35 -23.44 -24.03
C ARG A 6 -6.29 -23.86 -22.88
N ASN A 7 -5.73 -24.39 -21.80
CA ASN A 7 -6.48 -24.85 -20.62
C ASN A 7 -6.87 -23.73 -19.65
N TYR A 8 -6.32 -22.52 -19.81
CA TYR A 8 -6.60 -21.40 -18.92
C TYR A 8 -7.39 -20.31 -19.64
N ASN A 9 -8.39 -19.75 -18.95
CA ASN A 9 -9.15 -18.63 -19.49
C ASN A 9 -8.23 -17.41 -19.56
N TYR A 10 -7.91 -16.97 -20.78
CA TYR A 10 -7.01 -15.85 -21.07
C TYR A 10 -7.40 -14.58 -20.29
N PHE A 11 -8.71 -14.32 -20.15
CA PHE A 11 -9.22 -13.20 -19.37
C PHE A 11 -8.80 -13.28 -17.90
N TRP A 12 -8.94 -14.44 -17.27
CA TRP A 12 -8.57 -14.66 -15.87
C TRP A 12 -7.07 -14.54 -15.63
N VAL A 13 -6.25 -15.06 -16.54
CA VAL A 13 -4.78 -14.92 -16.43
C VAL A 13 -4.38 -13.45 -16.50
N ARG A 14 -5.01 -12.67 -17.38
CA ARG A 14 -4.76 -11.23 -17.51
C ARG A 14 -5.23 -10.47 -16.27
N CYS A 15 -6.42 -10.77 -15.73
CA CYS A 15 -6.91 -10.19 -14.49
C CYS A 15 -5.99 -10.51 -13.30
N ALA A 16 -5.58 -11.78 -13.13
CA ALA A 16 -4.68 -12.18 -12.06
C ALA A 16 -3.32 -11.46 -12.14
N LYS A 17 -2.76 -11.33 -13.35
CA LYS A 17 -1.52 -10.58 -13.57
C LYS A 17 -1.65 -9.11 -13.22
N LEU A 18 -2.76 -8.47 -13.58
CA LEU A 18 -3.05 -7.08 -13.23
C LEU A 18 -3.20 -6.92 -11.71
N ILE A 19 -3.98 -7.80 -11.06
CA ILE A 19 -4.17 -7.78 -9.59
C ILE A 19 -2.82 -7.92 -8.87
N CYS A 20 -1.97 -8.86 -9.29
CA CYS A 20 -0.63 -9.02 -8.70
C CYS A 20 0.22 -7.75 -8.85
N PHE A 21 0.19 -7.13 -10.04
CA PHE A 21 0.92 -5.89 -10.27
C PHE A 21 0.40 -4.74 -9.39
N THR A 22 -0.92 -4.57 -9.32
CA THR A 22 -1.57 -3.53 -8.50
C THR A 22 -1.24 -3.72 -7.01
N LEU A 23 -1.35 -4.95 -6.49
CA LEU A 23 -0.99 -5.27 -5.10
C LEU A 23 0.49 -4.98 -4.81
N PHE A 24 1.38 -5.33 -5.73
CA PHE A 24 2.81 -5.03 -5.62
C PHE A 24 3.06 -3.52 -5.59
N ALA A 25 2.45 -2.77 -6.50
CA ALA A 25 2.58 -1.32 -6.56
C ALA A 25 2.07 -0.64 -5.28
N ILE A 26 0.90 -1.04 -4.77
CA ILE A 26 0.33 -0.54 -3.51
C ILE A 26 1.26 -0.84 -2.34
N HIS A 27 1.79 -2.07 -2.25
CA HIS A 27 2.67 -2.48 -1.15
C HIS A 27 4.00 -1.71 -1.18
N CYS A 28 4.62 -1.59 -2.36
CA CYS A 28 5.83 -0.79 -2.53
C CYS A 28 5.58 0.66 -2.11
N ALA A 29 4.53 1.30 -2.63
CA ALA A 29 4.18 2.67 -2.28
C ALA A 29 3.93 2.84 -0.77
N GLY A 30 3.16 1.93 -0.15
CA GLY A 30 2.87 1.97 1.29
C GLY A 30 4.12 1.84 2.15
N CYS A 31 5.02 0.93 1.79
CA CYS A 31 6.31 0.79 2.46
C CYS A 31 7.20 2.04 2.31
N PHE A 32 7.21 2.68 1.13
CA PHE A 32 7.91 3.96 0.93
C PHE A 32 7.32 5.07 1.79
N TYR A 33 5.99 5.22 1.82
CA TYR A 33 5.33 6.21 2.67
C TYR A 33 5.58 5.97 4.16
N TYR A 34 5.57 4.72 4.61
CA TYR A 34 5.92 4.36 5.97
C TYR A 34 7.37 4.73 6.31
N LEU A 35 8.32 4.43 5.42
CA LEU A 35 9.74 4.73 5.62
C LEU A 35 10.00 6.25 5.67
N ILE A 36 9.35 7.02 4.80
CA ILE A 36 9.42 8.49 4.81
C ILE A 36 8.86 9.04 6.12
N ALA A 37 7.69 8.55 6.55
CA ALA A 37 7.08 8.97 7.81
C ALA A 37 7.95 8.59 9.03
N ALA A 38 8.59 7.41 9.02
CA ALA A 38 9.46 6.97 10.10
C ALA A 38 10.79 7.71 10.18
N ARG A 39 11.28 8.26 9.06
CA ARG A 39 12.52 9.06 9.00
C ARG A 39 12.28 10.56 9.20
N TYR A 40 11.04 11.01 9.24
CA TYR A 40 10.72 12.42 9.40
C TYR A 40 10.98 12.86 10.85
N HIS A 41 11.63 14.02 11.02
CA HIS A 41 12.09 14.50 12.34
C HIS A 41 10.93 14.79 13.30
N ASP A 42 9.79 15.24 12.76
CA ASP A 42 8.61 15.59 13.54
C ASP A 42 7.46 14.61 13.24
N PRO A 43 7.21 13.61 14.11
CA PRO A 43 6.20 12.59 13.84
C PRO A 43 4.76 13.13 13.82
N GLN A 44 4.52 14.35 14.32
CA GLN A 44 3.19 14.99 14.31
C GLN A 44 2.92 15.73 13.00
N ASN A 45 3.94 16.30 12.37
CA ASN A 45 3.87 16.94 11.04
C ASN A 45 3.96 15.96 9.87
N THR A 46 3.39 14.76 10.01
CA THR A 46 3.28 13.79 8.91
C THR A 46 1.81 13.58 8.57
N TRP A 47 1.50 13.25 7.32
CA TRP A 47 0.13 12.94 6.87
C TRP A 47 -0.54 11.88 7.77
N ILE A 48 0.26 10.95 8.29
CA ILE A 48 -0.13 9.86 9.17
C ILE A 48 -0.35 10.35 10.61
N GLY A 49 0.49 11.29 11.10
CA GLY A 49 0.36 11.92 12.40
C GLY A 49 -0.78 12.94 12.47
N ALA A 50 -1.09 13.61 11.37
CA ALA A 50 -2.23 14.51 11.22
C ALA A 50 -3.56 13.76 11.13
N SER A 51 -3.56 12.58 10.49
CA SER A 51 -4.76 11.73 10.39
C SER A 51 -5.04 10.93 11.66
N LEU A 52 -4.00 10.56 12.41
CA LEU A 52 -4.10 9.80 13.66
C LEU A 52 -3.94 10.76 14.85
N GLU A 53 -5.00 11.54 15.10
CA GLU A 53 -5.09 12.47 16.22
C GLU A 53 -4.79 11.72 17.54
N LYS A 54 -3.62 12.02 18.13
CA LYS A 54 -2.97 11.44 19.33
C LYS A 54 -1.94 10.31 19.08
N ASN A 55 -0.68 10.67 19.33
CA ASN A 55 0.45 9.78 19.64
C ASN A 55 0.57 8.55 18.71
N PHE A 56 0.95 8.81 17.45
CA PHE A 56 1.27 7.79 16.44
C PHE A 56 2.34 6.77 16.87
N LEU A 57 3.06 7.01 17.96
CA LEU A 57 4.03 6.08 18.56
C LEU A 57 3.45 5.00 19.48
N HIS A 58 2.22 5.12 19.99
CA HIS A 58 1.55 4.08 20.78
C HIS A 58 0.81 2.98 20.01
N PRO A 59 0.20 3.21 18.82
CA PRO A 59 -0.50 2.15 18.12
C PRO A 59 0.49 1.09 17.62
N LYS A 60 0.01 -0.17 17.61
CA LYS A 60 0.75 -1.34 17.12
C LYS A 60 1.28 -1.07 15.70
N ILE A 61 2.43 -1.66 15.35
CA ILE A 61 3.03 -1.56 14.01
C ILE A 61 2.01 -1.81 12.89
N GLY A 62 1.05 -2.72 13.13
CA GLY A 62 -0.02 -3.06 12.19
C GLY A 62 -0.95 -1.89 11.85
N THR A 63 -1.31 -1.03 12.81
CA THR A 63 -2.19 0.12 12.53
C THR A 63 -1.48 1.13 11.61
N ARG A 64 -0.19 1.38 11.86
CA ARG A 64 0.64 2.26 11.04
C ARG A 64 0.79 1.72 9.61
N TYR A 65 0.96 0.41 9.50
CA TYR A 65 1.02 -0.28 8.21
C TYR A 65 -0.30 -0.17 7.45
N VAL A 66 -1.44 -0.46 8.10
CA VAL A 66 -2.77 -0.34 7.47
C VAL A 66 -3.04 1.08 6.99
N THR A 67 -2.70 2.11 7.78
CA THR A 67 -2.84 3.50 7.35
C THR A 67 -1.95 3.82 6.14
N SER A 68 -0.67 3.41 6.14
CA SER A 68 0.27 3.59 5.00
C SER A 68 -0.23 2.94 3.70
N ILE A 69 -0.80 1.74 3.80
CA ILE A 69 -1.40 1.02 2.68
C ILE A 69 -2.68 1.71 2.23
N TYR A 70 -3.55 2.12 3.15
CA TYR A 70 -4.80 2.82 2.83
C TYR A 70 -4.55 4.09 2.01
N CYS A 71 -3.59 4.92 2.43
CA CYS A 71 -3.22 6.13 1.68
C CYS A 71 -2.63 5.81 0.30
N SER A 72 -1.88 4.71 0.17
CA SER A 72 -1.37 4.27 -1.12
C SER A 72 -2.48 3.83 -2.07
N ILE A 73 -3.50 3.16 -1.54
CA ILE A 73 -4.67 2.73 -2.30
C ILE A 73 -5.45 3.95 -2.78
N THR A 74 -5.85 4.84 -1.87
CA THR A 74 -6.66 6.02 -2.22
C THR A 74 -5.97 6.91 -3.25
N ASN A 75 -4.64 7.07 -3.17
CA ASN A 75 -3.87 7.86 -4.13
C ASN A 75 -3.62 7.13 -5.47
N GLN A 76 -3.75 5.80 -5.54
CA GLN A 76 -3.64 5.04 -6.78
C GLN A 76 -4.98 4.93 -7.50
N THR A 77 -6.09 4.93 -6.77
CA THR A 77 -7.45 4.78 -7.31
C THR A 77 -8.15 6.11 -7.64
N THR A 78 -7.54 7.25 -7.27
CA THR A 78 -7.99 8.61 -7.58
C THR A 78 -7.20 9.14 -8.77
#